data_AF-A0A4Q1AAR0-F1
#
_entry.id   AF-A0A4Q1AAR0-F1
#
_cell.length_a   1.000
_cell.length_b   1.000
_cell.length_c   1.000
_cell.angle_alpha   90.00
_cell.angle_beta   90.00
_cell.angle_gamma   90.00
#
_symmetry.space_group_name_H-M   'P 1'
#
loop_
_entity.id
_entity.type
_entity.pdbx_description
1 polymer ?
#
loop_
_entity_poly.entity_id
_entity_poly.type
_entity_poly.pdbx_seq_one_letter_code
_entity_poly.pdbx_strand_id
1 'polypeptide(L)'
;MTLKDVEKKHGVFVDHISVRIGKYIQLFIFLAIFVGVIRFFNTQKLGLVITGNYELDNLILFLALFIPGLWYEWRVRNYRKKNNVSIYDNVAKEIYEKYYSTSNNFDKKHDLNYWYDLKEKGAITPEEYENKKREFLNV
;
A
#
# COMPACT_ATOMS: atom_id res chain seq x y z
N MET A 1 15.77 -4.23 4.33
CA MET A 1 14.82 -3.37 3.59
C MET A 1 13.69 -3.01 4.54
N THR A 2 13.36 -1.74 4.71
CA THR A 2 12.32 -1.28 5.65
C THR A 2 10.97 -1.09 4.95
N LEU A 3 9.88 -0.98 5.72
CA LEU A 3 8.54 -0.71 5.18
C LEU A 3 8.48 0.56 4.32
N LYS A 4 9.22 1.61 4.71
CA LYS A 4 9.33 2.87 3.95
C LYS A 4 10.08 2.69 2.62
N ASP A 5 11.01 1.75 2.55
CA ASP A 5 11.74 1.45 1.30
C ASP A 5 10.84 0.71 0.30
N VAL A 6 9.97 -0.19 0.81
CA VAL A 6 8.94 -0.87 0.01
C VAL A 6 7.95 0.15 -0.54
N GLU A 7 7.53 1.10 0.29
CA GLU A 7 6.64 2.20 -0.10
C GLU A 7 7.22 3.05 -1.22
N LYS A 8 8.49 3.47 -1.09
CA LYS A 8 9.16 4.28 -2.11
C LYS A 8 9.36 3.51 -3.42
N LYS A 9 9.69 2.22 -3.34
CA LYS A 9 9.97 1.38 -4.51
C LYS A 9 8.71 1.01 -5.29
N HIS A 10 7.62 0.71 -4.59
CA HIS A 10 6.38 0.22 -5.21
C HIS A 10 5.30 1.29 -5.32
N GLY A 11 5.50 2.46 -4.72
CA GLY A 11 4.53 3.56 -4.74
C GLY A 11 3.25 3.21 -3.99
N VAL A 12 3.35 2.47 -2.88
CA VAL A 12 2.22 2.00 -2.07
C VAL A 12 2.41 2.37 -0.59
N PHE A 13 1.41 3.02 0.00
CA PHE A 13 1.48 3.45 1.39
C PHE A 13 1.49 2.29 2.39
N VAL A 14 2.20 2.50 3.50
CA VAL A 14 2.26 1.65 4.70
C VAL A 14 1.01 1.81 5.59
N ASP A 15 -0.01 2.54 5.15
CA ASP A 15 -1.10 2.94 6.04
C ASP A 15 -2.35 2.09 5.85
N HIS A 16 -2.98 1.71 6.96
CA HIS A 16 -4.31 1.12 6.96
C HIS A 16 -5.32 2.04 6.28
N ILE A 17 -6.38 1.45 5.73
CA ILE A 17 -7.44 2.19 5.04
C ILE A 17 -8.01 3.33 5.91
N SER A 18 -8.14 3.12 7.22
CA SER A 18 -8.63 4.13 8.17
C SER A 18 -7.72 5.35 8.25
N VAL A 19 -6.40 5.14 8.25
CA VAL A 19 -5.41 6.22 8.29
C VAL A 19 -5.40 6.99 6.96
N ARG A 20 -5.56 6.30 5.83
CA ARG A 20 -5.68 6.94 4.50
C ARG A 20 -6.94 7.79 4.39
N ILE A 21 -8.09 7.27 4.85
CA ILE A 21 -9.34 8.02 4.94
C ILE A 21 -9.14 9.28 5.78
N GLY A 22 -8.49 9.16 6.94
CA GLY A 22 -8.15 10.31 7.79
C GLY A 22 -7.31 11.36 7.05
N LYS A 23 -6.30 10.94 6.29
CA LYS A 23 -5.48 11.84 5.46
C LYS A 23 -6.28 12.52 4.35
N TYR A 24 -7.22 11.83 3.70
CA TYR A 24 -8.08 12.44 2.69
C TYR A 24 -9.03 13.47 3.30
N ILE A 25 -9.61 13.18 4.46
CA ILE A 25 -10.45 14.14 5.20
C ILE A 25 -9.61 15.36 5.59
N GLN A 26 -8.40 15.16 6.10
CA GLN A 26 -7.49 16.25 6.46
C GLN A 26 -7.13 17.13 5.25
N LEU A 27 -6.78 16.51 4.11
CA LEU A 27 -6.49 17.23 2.87
C LEU A 27 -7.71 18.00 2.36
N PHE A 28 -8.90 17.38 2.42
CA PHE A 28 -10.15 18.02 2.05
C PHE A 28 -10.44 19.25 2.91
N ILE A 29 -10.33 19.13 4.24
CA ILE A 29 -10.54 20.25 5.17
C ILE A 29 -9.53 21.38 4.87
N PHE A 30 -8.25 21.03 4.68
CA PHE A 30 -7.21 22.00 4.35
C PHE A 30 -7.54 22.76 3.05
N LEU A 31 -7.91 22.04 1.99
CA LEU A 31 -8.27 22.66 0.70
C LEU A 31 -9.56 23.47 0.80
N ALA A 32 -10.56 23.00 1.54
CA ALA A 32 -11.80 23.73 1.77
C ALA A 32 -11.56 25.06 2.50
N ILE A 33 -10.74 25.05 3.55
CA ILE A 33 -10.32 26.28 4.26
C ILE A 33 -9.56 27.20 3.31
N PHE A 34 -8.60 26.66 2.55
CA PHE A 34 -7.81 27.45 1.60
C PHE A 34 -8.69 28.14 0.54
N VAL A 35 -9.64 27.41 -0.05
CA VAL A 35 -10.62 27.98 -1.00
C VAL A 35 -11.52 29.02 -0.30
N GLY A 36 -11.94 28.75 0.94
CA GLY A 36 -12.71 29.69 1.76
C GLY A 36 -11.96 31.01 2.02
N VAL A 37 -10.67 30.92 2.37
CA VAL A 37 -9.79 32.08 2.59
C VAL A 37 -9.61 32.88 1.30
N ILE A 38 -9.31 32.21 0.18
CA ILE A 38 -9.21 32.87 -1.12
C ILE A 38 -10.50 33.64 -1.43
N ARG A 39 -11.66 33.06 -1.17
CA ARG A 39 -12.96 33.70 -1.40
C ARG A 39 -13.21 34.88 -0.47
N PHE A 40 -12.86 34.75 0.81
CA PHE A 40 -13.00 35.82 1.80
C PHE A 40 -12.23 37.09 1.38
N PHE A 41 -11.00 36.93 0.88
CA PHE A 41 -10.18 38.06 0.45
C PHE A 41 -10.50 38.56 -0.98
N ASN A 42 -11.25 37.80 -1.77
CA ASN A 42 -11.47 38.07 -3.19
C ASN A 42 -12.97 38.17 -3.53
N THR A 43 -13.76 38.67 -2.59
CA THR A 43 -15.24 38.68 -2.52
C THR A 43 -15.95 39.31 -3.72
N GLN A 44 -15.25 40.03 -4.61
CA GLN A 44 -15.85 40.63 -5.81
C GLN A 44 -15.16 40.27 -7.14
N LYS A 45 -14.08 39.47 -7.16
CA LYS A 45 -13.28 39.24 -8.38
C LYS A 45 -13.12 37.79 -8.83
N LEU A 46 -13.32 36.81 -7.95
CA LEU A 46 -13.36 35.41 -8.37
C LEU A 46 -14.76 35.07 -8.89
N GLY A 47 -15.12 35.67 -10.02
CA GLY A 47 -16.11 35.11 -10.93
C GLY A 47 -15.52 33.85 -11.57
N LEU A 48 -15.36 32.77 -10.80
CA LEU A 48 -15.18 31.44 -11.36
C LEU A 48 -16.54 31.00 -11.91
N VAL A 49 -16.91 31.60 -13.04
CA VAL A 49 -18.15 31.31 -13.76
C VAL A 49 -17.94 29.97 -14.45
N ILE A 50 -18.27 28.89 -13.76
CA ILE A 50 -18.34 27.55 -14.37
C ILE A 50 -19.72 27.41 -15.01
N THR A 51 -20.77 27.79 -14.29
CA THR A 51 -22.17 27.80 -14.74
C THR A 51 -22.83 29.17 -14.60
N GLY A 52 -22.25 30.08 -13.83
CA GLY A 52 -22.80 31.43 -13.59
C GLY A 52 -23.84 31.49 -12.48
N ASN A 53 -24.18 30.34 -11.89
CA ASN A 53 -24.92 30.26 -10.64
C ASN A 53 -23.93 30.08 -9.48
N TYR A 54 -23.91 31.04 -8.56
CA TYR A 54 -23.02 31.05 -7.40
C TYR A 54 -23.11 29.77 -6.56
N GLU A 55 -24.31 29.27 -6.30
CA GLU A 55 -24.49 28.07 -5.46
C GLU A 55 -23.99 26.81 -6.16
N LEU A 56 -24.28 26.66 -7.46
CA LEU A 56 -23.83 25.52 -8.26
C LEU A 56 -22.31 25.53 -8.45
N ASP A 57 -21.73 26.70 -8.70
CA ASP A 57 -20.27 26.84 -8.88
C ASP A 57 -19.53 26.50 -7.58
N ASN A 58 -20.12 26.79 -6.41
CA ASN A 58 -19.60 26.38 -5.11
C ASN A 58 -19.65 24.87 -4.94
N LEU A 59 -20.80 24.26 -5.24
CA LEU A 59 -20.98 22.81 -5.16
C LEU A 59 -19.95 22.09 -6.05
N ILE A 60 -19.78 22.55 -7.29
CA ILE A 60 -18.81 21.99 -8.24
C ILE A 60 -17.39 22.11 -7.71
N LEU A 61 -17.00 23.28 -7.18
CA LEU A 61 -15.69 23.47 -6.57
C LEU A 61 -15.46 22.51 -5.38
N PHE A 62 -16.42 22.38 -4.48
CA PHE A 62 -16.32 21.47 -3.33
C PHE A 62 -16.22 20.00 -3.77
N LEU A 63 -17.00 19.58 -4.76
CA LEU A 63 -16.94 18.23 -5.31
C LEU A 63 -15.60 17.96 -6.01
N ALA A 64 -15.05 18.96 -6.71
CA ALA A 64 -13.76 18.83 -7.37
C ALA A 64 -12.61 18.56 -6.38
N LEU A 65 -12.71 19.05 -5.13
CA LEU A 65 -11.71 18.78 -4.09
C LEU A 65 -11.62 17.29 -3.70
N PHE A 66 -12.67 16.50 -3.95
CA PHE A 66 -12.65 15.05 -3.69
C PHE A 66 -11.97 14.24 -4.80
N ILE A 67 -11.86 14.78 -6.02
CA ILE A 67 -11.35 14.06 -7.19
C ILE A 67 -9.92 13.52 -6.97
N PRO A 68 -8.96 14.31 -6.44
CA PRO A 68 -7.60 13.81 -6.20
C PRO A 68 -7.58 12.60 -5.25
N GLY A 69 -8.39 12.61 -4.19
CA GLY A 69 -8.49 11.49 -3.24
C GLY A 69 -9.08 10.23 -3.88
N LEU A 70 -10.13 10.39 -4.69
CA LEU A 70 -10.75 9.28 -5.42
C LEU A 70 -9.81 8.68 -6.47
N TRP A 71 -9.11 9.53 -7.25
CA TRP A 71 -8.14 9.09 -8.24
C TRP A 71 -6.97 8.33 -7.58
N TYR A 72 -6.52 8.83 -6.43
CA TYR A 72 -5.47 8.20 -5.66
C TYR A 72 -5.88 6.82 -5.13
N GLU A 73 -7.08 6.68 -4.53
CA GLU A 73 -7.56 5.36 -4.09
C GLU A 73 -7.81 4.40 -5.25
N TRP A 74 -8.27 4.90 -6.39
CA TRP A 74 -8.41 4.08 -7.59
C TRP A 74 -7.06 3.49 -8.02
N ARG A 75 -5.98 4.28 -7.98
CA ARG A 75 -4.61 3.81 -8.25
C ARG A 75 -4.17 2.73 -7.26
N VAL A 76 -4.40 2.93 -5.96
CA VAL A 76 -4.08 1.95 -4.92
C VAL A 76 -4.85 0.65 -5.13
N ARG A 77 -6.16 0.72 -5.42
CA ARG A 77 -6.99 -0.46 -5.70
C ARG A 77 -6.52 -1.23 -6.93
N ASN A 78 -6.19 -0.54 -8.01
CA ASN A 78 -5.66 -1.18 -9.22
C ASN A 78 -4.32 -1.88 -8.96
N TYR A 79 -3.45 -1.26 -8.17
CA TYR A 79 -2.20 -1.90 -7.75
C TYR A 79 -2.45 -3.15 -6.91
N ARG A 80 -3.39 -3.11 -5.95
CA ARG A 80 -3.75 -4.27 -5.11
C ARG A 80 -4.31 -5.43 -5.94
N LYS A 81 -5.22 -5.15 -6.89
CA LYS A 81 -5.76 -6.16 -7.82
C LYS A 81 -4.66 -6.86 -8.63
N LYS A 82 -3.66 -6.11 -9.10
CA LYS A 82 -2.54 -6.67 -9.88
C LYS A 82 -1.62 -7.57 -9.05
N ASN A 83 -1.49 -7.32 -7.75
CA ASN A 83 -0.54 -8.03 -6.87
C ASN A 83 -1.21 -9.08 -5.96
N ASN A 84 -2.53 -9.24 -6.08
CA ASN A 84 -3.36 -10.15 -5.29
C ASN A 84 -3.17 -9.93 -3.78
N VAL A 85 -3.21 -8.65 -3.38
CA VAL A 85 -3.03 -8.17 -2.01
C VAL A 85 -4.39 -7.78 -1.44
N SER A 86 -4.63 -8.04 -0.15
CA SER A 86 -5.89 -7.70 0.53
C SER A 86 -6.24 -6.21 0.39
N ILE A 87 -7.51 -5.82 0.51
CA ILE A 87 -7.99 -4.43 0.35
C ILE A 87 -7.91 -3.62 1.67
N TYR A 88 -7.99 -4.31 2.80
CA TYR A 88 -8.16 -3.70 4.11
C TYR A 88 -6.87 -3.62 4.93
N ASP A 89 -5.90 -4.48 4.61
CA ASP A 89 -4.63 -4.50 5.34
C ASP A 89 -3.61 -3.53 4.78
N ASN A 90 -2.55 -3.38 5.58
CA ASN A 90 -1.38 -2.59 5.29
C ASN A 90 -0.60 -3.21 4.13
N VAL A 91 -0.68 -2.58 2.96
CA VAL A 91 -0.12 -3.11 1.70
C VAL A 91 1.38 -3.27 1.79
N ALA A 92 2.07 -2.30 2.38
CA ALA A 92 3.52 -2.39 2.51
C ALA A 92 3.91 -3.53 3.46
N LYS A 93 3.11 -3.78 4.51
CA LYS A 93 3.30 -4.93 5.42
C LYS A 93 3.11 -6.25 4.69
N GLU A 94 2.04 -6.39 3.92
CA GLU A 94 1.74 -7.61 3.18
C GLU A 94 2.79 -7.89 2.08
N ILE A 95 3.26 -6.86 1.37
CA ILE A 95 4.37 -6.97 0.41
C ILE A 95 5.69 -7.29 1.12
N TYR A 96 5.95 -6.63 2.25
CA TYR A 96 7.13 -6.92 3.06
C TYR A 96 7.11 -8.38 3.50
N GLU A 97 6.00 -8.89 4.03
CA GLU A 97 5.85 -10.27 4.45
C GLU A 97 6.01 -11.26 3.27
N LYS A 98 5.44 -10.95 2.11
CA LYS A 98 5.47 -11.81 0.92
C LYS A 98 6.85 -11.89 0.24
N TYR A 99 7.58 -10.79 0.17
CA TYR A 99 8.81 -10.70 -0.65
C TYR A 99 10.10 -10.44 0.14
N TYR A 100 10.01 -9.93 1.37
CA TYR A 100 11.14 -9.38 2.10
C TYR A 100 11.28 -9.89 3.54
N SER A 101 10.23 -10.45 4.15
CA SER A 101 10.31 -11.01 5.49
C SER A 101 11.06 -12.33 5.46
N THR A 102 11.97 -12.47 6.42
CA THR A 102 12.81 -13.66 6.57
C THR A 102 12.01 -14.85 7.15
N SER A 103 10.82 -14.64 7.73
CA SER A 103 10.00 -15.71 8.31
C SER A 103 9.47 -16.70 7.27
N ASN A 104 9.06 -16.25 6.08
CA ASN A 104 8.68 -17.16 4.98
C ASN A 104 9.87 -17.86 4.32
N ASN A 105 11.11 -17.42 4.59
CA ASN A 105 12.34 -18.11 4.20
C ASN A 105 12.93 -18.99 5.32
N PHE A 106 12.46 -18.84 6.56
CA PHE A 106 12.87 -19.70 7.68
C PHE A 106 12.10 -21.01 7.69
N ASP A 107 10.80 -21.01 7.37
CA ASP A 107 10.04 -22.25 7.21
C ASP A 107 10.53 -23.09 6.03
N LYS A 108 11.06 -22.47 4.97
CA LYS A 108 11.67 -23.21 3.87
C LYS A 108 13.03 -23.80 4.20
N LYS A 109 13.86 -23.13 5.02
CA LYS A 109 15.12 -23.73 5.52
C LYS A 109 14.89 -24.93 6.45
N HIS A 110 13.68 -25.02 7.01
CA HIS A 110 13.23 -26.15 7.79
C HIS A 110 12.29 -27.10 7.03
N ASP A 111 12.14 -26.98 5.71
CA ASP A 111 11.36 -27.97 4.94
C ASP A 111 12.31 -29.06 4.41
N LEU A 112 11.93 -30.33 4.53
CA LEU A 112 12.73 -31.45 4.04
C LEU A 112 13.02 -31.33 2.54
N ASN A 113 12.09 -30.71 1.80
CA ASN A 113 12.24 -30.42 0.38
C ASN A 113 13.42 -29.49 0.07
N TYR A 114 13.73 -28.53 0.94
CA TYR A 114 14.89 -27.65 0.76
C TYR A 114 16.20 -28.42 0.91
N TRP A 115 16.28 -29.32 1.88
CA TRP A 115 17.45 -30.18 2.08
C TRP A 115 17.60 -31.19 0.93
N TYR A 116 16.48 -31.67 0.36
CA TYR A 116 16.49 -32.52 -0.82
C TYR A 116 17.05 -31.79 -2.05
N ASP A 117 16.59 -30.56 -2.28
CA ASP A 117 17.10 -29.70 -3.37
C ASP A 117 18.60 -29.41 -3.25
N LEU A 118 19.12 -29.24 -2.03
CA LEU A 118 20.55 -29.05 -1.79
C LEU A 118 21.36 -30.30 -2.12
N LYS A 119 20.82 -31.49 -1.82
CA LYS A 119 21.45 -32.78 -2.16
C LYS A 119 21.49 -32.97 -3.68
N GLU A 120 20.38 -32.74 -4.38
CA GLU A 120 20.31 -32.86 -5.85
C GLU A 120 21.27 -31.88 -6.55
N LYS A 121 21.48 -30.70 -5.97
CA LYS A 121 22.43 -29.70 -6.49
C LYS A 121 23.89 -29.98 -6.10
N GLY A 122 24.16 -31.05 -5.35
CA GLY A 122 25.50 -31.41 -4.86
C GLY A 122 26.08 -30.43 -3.84
N ALA A 123 25.25 -29.59 -3.23
CA ALA A 123 25.67 -28.60 -2.23
C ALA A 123 25.87 -29.23 -0.83
N ILE A 124 25.25 -30.39 -0.58
CA ILE A 124 25.42 -31.20 0.62
C ILE A 124 25.57 -32.68 0.23
N THR A 125 26.11 -33.48 1.13
CA THR A 125 26.29 -34.91 0.94
C THR A 125 25.00 -35.71 1.23
N PRO A 126 24.86 -36.93 0.68
CA PRO A 126 23.74 -37.82 1.00
C PRO A 126 23.60 -38.13 2.50
N GLU A 127 24.73 -38.24 3.22
CA GLU A 127 24.72 -38.49 4.67
C GLU A 127 24.21 -37.29 5.48
N GLU A 128 24.58 -36.07 5.09
CA GLU A 128 24.07 -34.85 5.73
C GLU A 128 22.55 -34.70 5.54
N TYR A 129 22.03 -35.07 4.36
CA TYR A 129 20.59 -35.08 4.11
C TYR A 129 19.85 -36.10 4.98
N GLU A 130 20.35 -37.34 5.10
CA GLU A 130 19.72 -38.37 5.93
C GLU A 130 19.77 -38.02 7.43
N ASN A 131 20.83 -37.35 7.91
CA ASN A 131 20.88 -36.81 9.28
C ASN A 131 19.79 -35.76 9.52
N LYS A 132 19.63 -34.80 8.59
CA LYS A 132 18.58 -33.79 8.69
C LYS A 132 17.18 -34.39 8.61
N LYS A 133 16.98 -35.38 7.74
CA LYS A 133 15.73 -36.13 7.64
C LYS A 133 15.36 -36.84 8.94
N ARG A 134 16.34 -37.39 9.67
CA ARG A 134 16.12 -38.01 10.99
C ARG A 134 15.73 -36.98 12.05
N GLU A 135 16.42 -35.83 12.09
CA GLU A 135 16.04 -34.71 12.96
C GLU A 135 14.58 -34.26 12.72
N PHE A 136 14.11 -34.26 11.46
CA PHE A 136 12.73 -33.90 11.12
C PHE A 136 11.67 -34.92 11.53
N LEU A 137 12.03 -36.21 11.61
CA LEU A 137 11.10 -37.29 11.95
C LEU A 137 11.00 -37.56 13.45
N ASN A 138 11.72 -36.82 14.30
CA ASN A 138 11.78 -37.00 15.76
C ASN A 138 11.97 -38.49 16.17
N VAL A 139 13.04 -39.11 15.67
CA VAL A 139 13.60 -40.36 16.21
C VAL A 139 14.93 -40.05 16.88
#